data_AF-A0A8J6SPR2-F1
#
_entry.id   AF-A0A8J6SPR2-F1
#
_cell.length_a   1.000
_cell.length_b   1.000
_cell.length_c   1.000
_cell.angle_alpha   90.00
_cell.angle_beta   90.00
_cell.angle_gamma   90.00
#
_symmetry.space_group_name_H-M   'P 1'
#
loop_
_entity.id
_entity.type
_entity.pdbx_description
1 polymer ?
#
loop_
_entity_poly.entity_id
_entity_poly.type
_entity_poly.pdbx_seq_one_letter_code
_entity_poly.pdbx_strand_id
1 'polypeptide(L)'
;MDSEGRPFHVLWLLLIYAGLPVIVYLIYWRSRTSSAKASPDSRAADPPTAPEPTNSPKQGSEAADKDRDVSAAPQLPSTLPIMSRSSFRQTTEYFPLTRRQMKQSWRFLRRMVRTGTPTELDVEATLNQISRQGMLLEPVLVPRRANQSRLLLLIDQDGSMVPFHSFSERLAETAVRGGRLENANVYYFHNCPMDYLYGDRYFQQAETIDEVLNTVQSSYTGVLIFSDAGAARGTLNAERLELTTAFLTTFKRRVRYIAWLNPLPSARWVSTTAGQISQVVPMFELNRRGLDEAISVLRGRFR
;
A
#
# COMPACT_ATOMS: atom_id res chain seq x y z
N MET A 1 12.31 -70.46 7.23
CA MET A 1 11.36 -71.00 6.24
C MET A 1 10.05 -70.26 6.48
N ASP A 2 9.55 -69.31 5.71
CA ASP A 2 9.84 -68.64 4.42
C ASP A 2 8.82 -67.46 4.42
N SER A 3 8.88 -66.38 3.66
CA SER A 3 9.84 -65.74 2.77
C SER A 3 9.22 -64.38 2.37
N GLU A 4 10.08 -63.38 2.16
CA GLU A 4 9.95 -62.30 1.16
C GLU A 4 8.87 -61.20 1.26
N GLY A 5 9.34 -59.96 1.44
CA GLY A 5 8.51 -58.75 1.30
C GLY A 5 9.25 -57.40 1.38
N ARG A 6 10.37 -57.26 0.66
CA ARG A 6 11.05 -56.04 0.13
C ARG A 6 11.10 -54.70 0.94
N PRO A 7 12.29 -54.08 1.11
CA PRO A 7 12.44 -52.69 1.56
C PRO A 7 12.57 -51.72 0.36
N PHE A 8 11.60 -50.83 0.13
CA PHE A 8 11.66 -49.84 -0.98
C PHE A 8 11.38 -48.38 -0.62
N HIS A 9 11.24 -48.03 0.67
CA HIS A 9 10.86 -46.66 1.06
C HIS A 9 11.96 -45.79 1.69
N VAL A 10 13.19 -46.27 1.85
CA VAL A 10 14.26 -45.49 2.51
C VAL A 10 15.26 -44.87 1.52
N LEU A 11 15.33 -45.34 0.26
CA LEU A 11 16.31 -44.83 -0.71
C LEU A 11 15.86 -43.56 -1.47
N TRP A 12 14.59 -43.16 -1.40
CA TRP A 12 14.08 -41.96 -2.10
C TRP A 12 14.15 -40.67 -1.27
N LEU A 13 14.41 -40.76 0.04
CA LEU A 13 14.50 -39.59 0.93
C LEU A 13 15.90 -38.95 0.98
N LEU A 14 16.94 -39.60 0.43
CA LEU A 14 18.30 -39.06 0.40
C LEU A 14 18.70 -38.39 -0.92
N LEU A 15 17.91 -38.53 -1.99
CA LEU A 15 18.22 -37.89 -3.29
C LEU A 15 17.59 -36.50 -3.49
N ILE A 16 16.70 -36.06 -2.61
CA ILE A 16 16.08 -34.71 -2.67
C ILE A 16 16.90 -33.67 -1.89
N TYR A 17 17.75 -34.09 -0.95
CA TYR A 17 18.49 -33.16 -0.07
C TYR A 17 19.86 -32.70 -0.64
N ALA A 18 20.29 -33.23 -1.78
CA ALA A 18 21.57 -32.86 -2.41
C ALA A 18 21.44 -31.97 -3.67
N GLY A 19 20.21 -31.66 -4.12
CA GLY A 19 19.97 -30.90 -5.38
C GLY A 19 19.71 -29.40 -5.22
N LEU A 20 19.32 -28.94 -4.03
CA LEU A 20 18.93 -27.54 -3.80
C LEU A 20 20.09 -26.52 -3.66
N PRO A 21 21.31 -26.85 -3.19
CA PRO A 21 22.37 -25.84 -3.09
C PRO A 21 23.10 -25.57 -4.43
N VAL A 22 22.98 -26.45 -5.43
CA VAL A 22 23.67 -26.31 -6.73
C VAL A 22 22.95 -25.32 -7.66
N ILE A 23 21.61 -25.26 -7.59
CA ILE A 23 20.79 -24.40 -8.46
C ILE A 23 20.94 -22.92 -8.08
N VAL A 24 21.02 -22.62 -6.78
CA VAL A 24 21.25 -21.24 -6.29
C VAL A 24 22.67 -20.77 -6.64
N TYR A 25 23.68 -21.64 -6.57
CA TYR A 25 25.06 -21.30 -6.97
C TYR A 25 25.19 -21.07 -8.49
N LEU A 26 24.48 -21.84 -9.33
CA LEU A 26 24.47 -21.64 -10.79
C LEU A 26 23.76 -20.35 -11.22
N ILE A 27 22.70 -19.95 -10.52
CA ILE A 27 22.00 -18.67 -10.78
C ILE A 27 22.89 -17.49 -10.35
N TYR A 28 23.61 -17.61 -9.24
CA TYR A 28 24.55 -16.59 -8.75
C TYR A 28 25.82 -16.48 -9.61
N TRP A 29 26.29 -17.58 -10.21
CA TRP A 29 27.44 -17.56 -11.12
C TRP A 29 27.08 -17.00 -12.51
N ARG A 30 25.89 -17.32 -13.04
CA ARG A 30 25.43 -16.86 -14.36
C ARG A 30 25.14 -15.35 -14.42
N SER A 31 24.76 -14.72 -13.30
CA SER A 31 24.58 -13.27 -13.22
C SER A 31 25.91 -12.50 -13.18
N ARG A 32 27.02 -13.14 -12.77
CA ARG A 32 28.35 -12.53 -12.68
C ARG A 32 29.16 -12.62 -13.97
N THR A 33 28.79 -13.52 -14.88
CA THR A 33 29.50 -13.74 -16.16
C THR A 33 28.92 -12.98 -17.36
N SER A 34 27.82 -12.23 -17.20
CA SER A 34 27.26 -11.36 -18.26
C SER A 34 27.79 -9.91 -18.24
N SER A 35 28.73 -9.58 -17.36
CA SER A 35 29.45 -8.30 -17.39
C SER A 35 30.93 -8.50 -17.70
N ALA A 36 31.22 -9.14 -18.84
CA ALA A 36 32.56 -9.17 -19.43
C ALA A 36 32.49 -9.65 -20.90
N LYS A 37 32.27 -8.73 -21.83
CA LYS A 37 32.63 -8.93 -23.24
C LYS A 37 33.07 -7.60 -23.86
N ALA A 38 34.35 -7.28 -23.68
CA ALA A 38 35.11 -6.41 -24.57
C ALA A 38 36.39 -7.17 -24.94
N SER A 39 36.67 -7.25 -26.24
CA SER A 39 37.72 -8.07 -26.88
C SER A 39 39.12 -7.47 -26.69
N PRO A 40 40.22 -8.27 -26.73
CA PRO A 40 41.58 -7.80 -26.51
C PRO A 40 42.32 -7.51 -27.84
N ASP A 41 43.14 -6.45 -27.88
CA ASP A 41 44.52 -6.46 -28.40
C ASP A 41 45.15 -5.06 -28.37
N SER A 42 46.20 -4.88 -27.55
CA SER A 42 47.49 -4.23 -27.92
C SER A 42 48.39 -3.96 -26.69
N ARG A 43 49.45 -4.77 -26.62
CA ARG A 43 50.83 -4.55 -26.14
C ARG A 43 51.15 -3.42 -25.12
N ALA A 44 51.64 -3.88 -23.96
CA ALA A 44 52.89 -3.54 -23.26
C ALA A 44 53.21 -2.09 -22.84
N ALA A 45 53.29 -1.84 -21.53
CA ALA A 45 54.42 -1.22 -20.82
C ALA A 45 54.16 -1.17 -19.30
N ASP A 46 55.19 -1.52 -18.50
CA ASP A 46 55.18 -1.51 -17.03
C ASP A 46 55.04 -0.10 -16.42
N PRO A 47 54.42 0.07 -15.23
CA PRO A 47 54.36 1.37 -14.55
C PRO A 47 55.54 1.56 -13.57
N PRO A 48 56.12 2.78 -13.44
CA PRO A 48 57.11 3.06 -12.41
C PRO A 48 56.47 3.51 -11.09
N THR A 49 57.19 3.12 -10.04
CA THR A 49 57.06 3.35 -8.61
C THR A 49 56.88 4.82 -8.20
N ALA A 50 56.00 5.07 -7.24
CA ALA A 50 55.86 6.35 -6.53
C ALA A 50 56.93 6.52 -5.43
N PRO A 51 57.45 7.73 -5.18
CA PRO A 51 58.22 8.00 -3.96
C PRO A 51 57.43 8.82 -2.92
N GLU A 52 57.68 8.46 -1.66
CA GLU A 52 57.21 9.08 -0.40
C GLU A 52 57.76 10.50 -0.16
N PRO A 53 57.14 11.30 0.75
CA PRO A 53 57.54 12.68 1.01
C PRO A 53 58.68 12.80 2.03
N THR A 54 59.68 13.64 1.73
CA THR A 54 60.77 14.03 2.65
C THR A 54 60.56 15.45 3.16
N ASN A 55 60.73 15.62 4.47
CA ASN A 55 60.57 16.85 5.25
C ASN A 55 61.74 17.86 5.13
N SER A 56 61.36 19.15 5.03
CA SER A 56 61.96 20.36 5.68
C SER A 56 63.39 20.82 5.33
N PRO A 57 63.83 22.05 5.72
CA PRO A 57 63.17 23.36 5.82
C PRO A 57 64.02 24.50 5.18
N LYS A 58 63.46 25.70 4.94
CA LYS A 58 64.28 26.93 4.79
C LYS A 58 63.67 28.13 5.51
N GLN A 59 64.47 28.69 6.42
CA GLN A 59 64.32 30.02 7.02
C GLN A 59 64.69 31.12 6.01
N GLY A 60 64.04 32.28 6.16
CA GLY A 60 64.39 33.56 5.54
C GLY A 60 63.57 34.68 6.20
N SER A 61 64.28 35.68 6.69
CA SER A 61 63.92 36.71 7.68
C SER A 61 63.21 37.96 7.12
N GLU A 62 62.45 38.65 7.99
CA GLU A 62 62.28 40.12 8.22
C GLU A 62 62.14 41.08 7.00
N ALA A 63 61.29 42.10 6.96
CA ALA A 63 60.44 42.81 7.92
C ALA A 63 59.45 43.69 7.12
N ALA A 64 58.29 44.05 7.69
CA ALA A 64 57.71 45.40 7.61
C ALA A 64 56.31 45.40 8.25
N ASP A 65 56.26 46.07 9.39
CA ASP A 65 55.11 46.50 10.15
C ASP A 65 54.20 47.42 9.30
N LYS A 66 52.90 47.12 9.31
CA LYS A 66 51.81 48.06 8.97
C LYS A 66 50.49 47.47 9.45
N ASP A 67 50.05 48.03 10.57
CA ASP A 67 48.72 47.95 11.14
C ASP A 67 47.61 47.78 10.10
N ARG A 68 46.90 46.65 10.21
CA ARG A 68 45.55 46.50 9.67
C ARG A 68 44.67 45.91 10.74
N ASP A 69 43.73 46.74 11.17
CA ASP A 69 42.61 46.42 12.04
C ASP A 69 41.99 45.05 11.70
N VAL A 70 42.20 44.08 12.60
CA VAL A 70 41.42 42.85 12.62
C VAL A 70 40.10 43.21 13.28
N SER A 71 39.16 43.69 12.47
CA SER A 71 37.76 43.85 12.87
C SER A 71 37.25 42.51 13.38
N ALA A 72 36.89 42.47 14.67
CA ALA A 72 36.37 41.31 15.36
C ALA A 72 35.23 40.66 14.57
N ALA A 73 35.37 39.36 14.26
CA ALA A 73 34.25 38.56 13.80
C ALA A 73 33.17 38.55 14.90
N PRO A 74 31.88 38.73 14.59
CA PRO A 74 30.84 38.68 15.61
C PRO A 74 30.79 37.26 16.17
N GLN A 75 31.14 37.09 17.45
CA GLN A 75 30.91 35.84 18.15
C GLN A 75 29.40 35.64 18.25
N LEU A 76 28.89 34.61 17.57
CA LEU A 76 27.52 34.14 17.74
C LEU A 76 27.31 33.78 19.21
N PRO A 77 26.27 34.30 19.88
CA PRO A 77 26.00 33.96 21.28
C PRO A 77 25.77 32.45 21.40
N SER A 78 26.55 31.80 22.26
CA SER A 78 26.56 30.36 22.55
C SER A 78 25.36 29.89 23.38
N THR A 79 24.22 30.56 23.25
CA THR A 79 22.99 30.19 23.95
C THR A 79 21.83 30.37 22.99
N LEU A 80 21.58 29.35 22.17
CA LEU A 80 20.30 29.23 21.50
C LEU A 80 19.23 29.20 22.61
N PRO A 81 18.19 30.05 22.55
CA PRO A 81 17.10 29.96 23.50
C PRO A 81 16.53 28.55 23.38
N ILE A 82 16.63 27.77 24.46
CA ILE A 82 15.95 26.49 24.59
C ILE A 82 14.48 26.84 24.54
N MET A 83 13.90 26.77 23.35
CA MET A 83 12.46 26.91 23.16
C MET A 83 11.82 25.81 24.00
N SER A 84 11.16 26.26 25.07
CA SER A 84 10.15 25.51 25.80
C SER A 84 9.44 24.54 24.86
N ARG A 85 9.48 23.24 25.18
CA ARG A 85 8.68 22.17 24.56
C ARG A 85 7.16 22.34 24.83
N SER A 86 6.67 23.57 24.90
CA SER A 86 5.24 23.85 24.92
C SER A 86 4.71 23.80 23.50
N SER A 87 4.04 22.69 23.18
CA SER A 87 3.08 22.59 22.09
C SER A 87 3.56 23.11 20.74
N PHE A 88 4.40 22.31 20.07
CA PHE A 88 4.17 22.09 18.64
C PHE A 88 2.75 21.53 18.51
N ARG A 89 1.76 22.43 18.48
CA ARG A 89 0.43 22.12 17.98
C ARG A 89 0.68 21.55 16.60
N GLN A 90 0.53 20.23 16.51
CA GLN A 90 0.49 19.41 15.30
C GLN A 90 -0.05 20.27 14.17
N THR A 91 0.89 20.88 13.44
CA THR A 91 0.59 21.81 12.36
C THR A 91 -0.28 21.03 11.43
N THR A 92 -1.52 21.49 11.28
CA THR A 92 -2.56 20.81 10.53
C THR A 92 -1.97 20.47 9.17
N GLU A 93 -1.63 19.20 8.98
CA GLU A 93 -1.14 18.69 7.70
C GLU A 93 -2.19 19.09 6.67
N TYR A 94 -1.81 19.93 5.71
CA TYR A 94 -2.62 20.38 4.58
C TYR A 94 -2.83 19.20 3.60
N PHE A 95 -3.37 18.10 4.12
CA PHE A 95 -3.86 17.04 3.25
C PHE A 95 -5.13 17.50 2.55
N PRO A 96 -5.36 17.04 1.32
CA PRO A 96 -6.56 17.37 0.55
C PRO A 96 -7.86 16.89 1.24
N LEU A 97 -7.74 16.01 2.23
CA LEU A 97 -8.83 15.44 3.01
C LEU A 97 -8.55 15.50 4.50
N THR A 98 -9.51 16.06 5.26
CA THR A 98 -9.49 16.05 6.73
C THR A 98 -10.00 14.71 7.29
N ARG A 99 -9.58 14.37 8.51
CA ARG A 99 -10.10 13.17 9.23
C ARG A 99 -11.63 13.17 9.32
N ARG A 100 -12.25 14.33 9.52
CA ARG A 100 -13.72 14.47 9.60
C ARG A 100 -14.38 14.14 8.27
N GLN A 101 -13.85 14.66 7.17
CA GLN A 101 -14.36 14.37 5.82
C GLN A 101 -14.25 12.89 5.52
N MET A 102 -13.09 12.25 5.75
CA MET A 102 -12.93 10.79 5.56
C MET A 102 -13.98 9.99 6.36
N LYS A 103 -14.12 10.28 7.66
CA LYS A 103 -15.12 9.64 8.53
C LYS A 103 -16.55 9.81 8.00
N GLN A 104 -16.86 10.97 7.43
CA GLN A 104 -18.17 11.23 6.85
C GLN A 104 -18.37 10.43 5.56
N SER A 105 -17.38 10.42 4.68
CA SER A 105 -17.36 9.61 3.45
C SER A 105 -17.57 8.13 3.79
N TRP A 106 -16.83 7.55 4.74
CA TRP A 106 -17.01 6.15 5.18
C TRP A 106 -18.42 5.85 5.70
N ARG A 107 -19.06 6.80 6.38
CA ARG A 107 -20.45 6.61 6.85
C ARG A 107 -21.45 6.52 5.71
N PHE A 108 -21.15 7.07 4.54
CA PHE A 108 -21.99 6.91 3.35
C PHE A 108 -21.90 5.50 2.76
N LEU A 109 -20.79 4.77 2.96
CA LEU A 109 -20.64 3.38 2.51
C LEU A 109 -21.60 2.42 3.23
N ARG A 110 -22.12 2.81 4.41
CA ARG A 110 -23.01 1.98 5.22
C ARG A 110 -24.25 1.51 4.46
N ARG A 111 -24.59 0.24 4.65
CA ARG A 111 -25.73 -0.44 4.03
C ARG A 111 -26.55 -1.14 5.10
N MET A 112 -27.66 -0.53 5.47
CA MET A 112 -28.58 -1.06 6.48
C MET A 112 -29.53 -2.08 5.87
N VAL A 113 -29.31 -3.36 6.16
CA VAL A 113 -30.12 -4.49 5.69
C VAL A 113 -30.83 -5.12 6.88
N ARG A 114 -32.08 -5.58 6.71
CA ARG A 114 -32.79 -6.37 7.72
C ARG A 114 -32.25 -7.79 7.67
N THR A 115 -31.66 -8.26 8.77
CA THR A 115 -31.02 -9.58 8.86
C THR A 115 -31.17 -10.14 10.27
N GLY A 116 -31.27 -11.45 10.41
CA GLY A 116 -31.35 -12.14 11.70
C GLY A 116 -32.79 -12.45 12.13
N THR A 117 -32.99 -12.66 13.43
CA THR A 117 -34.29 -13.04 13.98
C THR A 117 -35.28 -11.87 13.97
N PRO A 118 -36.54 -12.10 13.59
CA PRO A 118 -37.60 -11.10 13.71
C PRO A 118 -37.79 -10.69 15.16
N THR A 119 -37.52 -9.42 15.44
CA THR A 119 -37.52 -8.86 16.81
C THR A 119 -38.12 -7.46 16.86
N GLU A 120 -38.24 -6.80 15.72
CA GLU A 120 -38.76 -5.43 15.60
C GLU A 120 -40.22 -5.50 15.12
N LEU A 121 -41.13 -4.74 15.73
CA LEU A 121 -42.54 -4.73 15.34
C LEU A 121 -42.73 -4.01 14.00
N ASP A 122 -43.33 -4.69 13.03
CA ASP A 122 -43.83 -4.05 11.82
C ASP A 122 -45.25 -3.53 12.08
N VAL A 123 -45.32 -2.26 12.46
CA VAL A 123 -46.58 -1.59 12.82
C VAL A 123 -47.56 -1.60 11.65
N GLU A 124 -47.10 -1.36 10.43
CA GLU A 124 -47.97 -1.27 9.26
C GLU A 124 -48.53 -2.64 8.88
N ALA A 125 -47.68 -3.67 8.83
CA ALA A 125 -48.13 -5.03 8.56
C ALA A 125 -49.09 -5.54 9.66
N THR A 126 -48.80 -5.23 10.92
CA THR A 126 -49.64 -5.62 12.07
C THR A 126 -51.01 -4.92 12.00
N LEU A 127 -51.06 -3.61 11.72
CA LEU A 127 -52.32 -2.88 11.58
C LEU A 127 -53.15 -3.39 10.40
N ASN A 128 -52.51 -3.70 9.28
CA ASN A 128 -53.18 -4.29 8.13
C ASN A 128 -53.78 -5.67 8.47
N GLN A 129 -53.07 -6.48 9.25
CA GLN A 129 -53.58 -7.76 9.74
C GLN A 129 -54.80 -7.57 10.63
N ILE A 130 -54.73 -6.65 11.62
CA ILE A 130 -55.85 -6.31 12.50
C ILE A 130 -57.06 -5.86 11.67
N SER A 131 -56.86 -4.95 10.70
CA SER A 131 -57.96 -4.43 9.89
C SER A 131 -58.69 -5.51 9.08
N ARG A 132 -58.00 -6.59 8.71
CA ARG A 132 -58.57 -7.69 7.93
C ARG A 132 -59.24 -8.75 8.79
N GLN A 133 -58.70 -8.99 9.99
CA GLN A 133 -59.13 -10.07 10.88
C GLN A 133 -60.09 -9.58 11.98
N GLY A 134 -60.19 -8.28 12.22
CA GLY A 134 -61.02 -7.69 13.27
C GLY A 134 -60.45 -7.83 14.69
N MET A 135 -59.32 -8.52 14.85
CA MET A 135 -58.63 -8.71 16.13
C MET A 135 -57.12 -8.90 15.92
N LEU A 136 -56.32 -8.59 16.94
CA LEU A 136 -54.88 -8.86 16.94
C LEU A 136 -54.63 -10.32 17.38
N LEU A 137 -54.24 -11.18 16.45
CA LEU A 137 -53.82 -12.55 16.75
C LEU A 137 -52.38 -12.60 17.25
N GLU A 138 -51.44 -12.12 16.42
CA GLU A 138 -50.02 -12.05 16.72
C GLU A 138 -49.42 -10.82 16.02
N PRO A 139 -48.51 -10.07 16.67
CA PRO A 139 -47.80 -8.97 16.02
C PRO A 139 -46.89 -9.47 14.89
N VAL A 140 -46.91 -8.77 13.75
CA VAL A 140 -45.98 -9.06 12.66
C VAL A 140 -44.61 -8.51 13.02
N LEU A 141 -43.64 -9.40 13.19
CA LEU A 141 -42.26 -9.03 13.49
C LEU A 141 -41.39 -9.08 12.24
N VAL A 142 -40.42 -8.16 12.17
CA VAL A 142 -39.39 -8.12 11.13
C VAL A 142 -38.00 -8.10 11.76
N PRO A 143 -36.96 -8.58 11.06
CA PRO A 143 -35.60 -8.50 11.56
C PRO A 143 -35.14 -7.04 11.69
N ARG A 144 -34.36 -6.77 12.75
CA ARG A 144 -33.74 -5.46 12.95
C ARG A 144 -32.80 -5.10 11.79
N ARG A 145 -32.70 -3.82 11.46
CA ARG A 145 -31.71 -3.33 10.50
C ARG A 145 -30.31 -3.32 11.11
N ALA A 146 -29.38 -4.06 10.50
CA ALA A 146 -27.95 -4.04 10.82
C ALA A 146 -27.15 -3.48 9.64
N ASN A 147 -26.02 -2.85 9.95
CA ASN A 147 -25.08 -2.44 8.90
C ASN A 147 -24.34 -3.67 8.40
N GLN A 148 -24.39 -3.93 7.09
CA GLN A 148 -23.70 -5.04 6.46
C GLN A 148 -22.48 -4.59 5.62
N SER A 149 -22.18 -3.29 5.57
CA SER A 149 -21.11 -2.79 4.71
C SER A 149 -19.74 -3.24 5.20
N ARG A 150 -18.98 -3.92 4.32
CA ARG A 150 -17.59 -4.31 4.56
C ARG A 150 -16.66 -3.55 3.60
N LEU A 151 -15.45 -3.24 4.05
CA LEU A 151 -14.43 -2.58 3.24
C LEU A 151 -13.15 -3.40 3.26
N LEU A 152 -12.57 -3.63 2.09
CA LEU A 152 -11.20 -4.08 1.93
C LEU A 152 -10.38 -2.91 1.37
N LEU A 153 -9.47 -2.38 2.18
CA LEU A 153 -8.60 -1.26 1.82
C LEU A 153 -7.21 -1.79 1.49
N LEU A 154 -6.78 -1.64 0.24
CA LEU A 154 -5.46 -2.04 -0.24
C LEU A 154 -4.59 -0.80 -0.42
N ILE A 155 -3.43 -0.74 0.22
CA ILE A 155 -2.55 0.44 0.21
C ILE A 155 -1.18 0.06 -0.33
N ASP A 156 -0.71 0.80 -1.34
CA ASP A 156 0.67 0.71 -1.81
C ASP A 156 1.59 1.47 -0.85
N GLN A 157 2.61 0.78 -0.32
CA GLN A 157 3.45 1.29 0.76
C GLN A 157 4.86 1.70 0.35
N ASP A 158 5.30 1.49 -0.88
CA ASP A 158 6.72 1.68 -1.19
C ASP A 158 6.95 2.56 -2.42
N GLY A 159 8.20 2.96 -2.62
CA GLY A 159 8.63 3.74 -3.77
C GLY A 159 7.99 5.13 -3.81
N SER A 160 7.19 5.40 -4.85
CA SER A 160 6.55 6.70 -5.06
C SER A 160 5.47 7.04 -4.04
N MET A 161 5.07 6.07 -3.21
CA MET A 161 4.04 6.26 -2.19
C MET A 161 4.56 6.81 -0.85
N VAL A 162 5.87 6.86 -0.64
CA VAL A 162 6.51 7.36 0.60
C VAL A 162 5.98 8.73 1.05
N PRO A 163 5.80 9.74 0.17
CA PRO A 163 5.25 11.04 0.58
C PRO A 163 3.80 11.00 1.09
N PHE A 164 3.08 9.91 0.84
CA PHE A 164 1.67 9.73 1.19
C PHE A 164 1.45 8.77 2.36
N HIS A 165 2.50 8.31 3.03
CA HIS A 165 2.41 7.36 4.15
C HIS A 165 1.53 7.87 5.30
N SER A 166 1.81 9.07 5.81
CA SER A 166 1.03 9.70 6.88
C SER A 166 -0.44 9.92 6.49
N PHE A 167 -0.70 10.16 5.19
CA PHE A 167 -2.06 10.18 4.68
C PHE A 167 -2.70 8.79 4.66
N SER A 168 -1.99 7.77 4.17
CA SER A 168 -2.47 6.40 4.07
C SER A 168 -2.81 5.81 5.45
N GLU A 169 -2.00 6.10 6.46
CA GLU A 169 -2.25 5.73 7.86
C GLU A 169 -3.55 6.35 8.35
N ARG A 170 -3.73 7.65 8.11
CA ARG A 170 -4.95 8.36 8.47
C ARG A 170 -6.18 7.81 7.74
N LEU A 171 -6.03 7.44 6.47
CA LEU A 171 -7.08 6.82 5.66
C LEU A 171 -7.50 5.48 6.28
N ALA A 172 -6.52 4.60 6.57
CA ALA A 172 -6.73 3.31 7.22
C ALA A 172 -7.36 3.44 8.61
N GLU A 173 -6.81 4.30 9.48
CA GLU A 173 -7.33 4.54 10.82
C GLU A 173 -8.80 5.01 10.80
N THR A 174 -9.13 5.94 9.89
CA THR A 174 -10.49 6.47 9.80
C THR A 174 -11.46 5.46 9.19
N ALA A 175 -11.02 4.60 8.28
CA ALA A 175 -11.81 3.52 7.72
C ALA A 175 -12.18 2.50 8.81
N VAL A 176 -11.19 2.03 9.57
CA VAL A 176 -11.34 1.02 10.63
C VAL A 176 -12.16 1.56 11.82
N ARG A 177 -11.79 2.73 12.35
CA ARG A 177 -12.37 3.22 13.63
C ARG A 177 -13.49 4.25 13.43
N GLY A 178 -13.53 4.92 12.29
CA GLY A 178 -14.34 6.10 12.08
C GLY A 178 -15.64 5.89 11.30
N GLY A 179 -15.64 4.95 10.35
CA GLY A 179 -16.76 4.69 9.46
C GLY A 179 -17.96 3.99 10.10
N ARG A 180 -17.74 3.26 11.21
CA ARG A 180 -18.73 2.32 11.80
C ARG A 180 -19.24 1.32 10.76
N LEU A 181 -18.31 0.80 9.97
CA LEU A 181 -18.53 -0.31 9.05
C LEU A 181 -18.68 -1.60 9.87
N GLU A 182 -19.28 -2.63 9.30
CA GLU A 182 -19.35 -3.93 9.96
C GLU A 182 -17.95 -4.53 10.11
N ASN A 183 -17.16 -4.41 9.04
CA ASN A 183 -15.77 -4.80 9.02
C ASN A 183 -15.00 -3.87 8.04
N ALA A 184 -13.78 -3.51 8.40
CA ALA A 184 -12.83 -2.86 7.50
C ALA A 184 -11.46 -3.53 7.66
N ASN A 185 -11.06 -4.32 6.66
CA ASN A 185 -9.74 -4.95 6.61
C ASN A 185 -8.78 -4.08 5.80
N VAL A 186 -7.54 -3.95 6.26
CA VAL A 186 -6.52 -3.14 5.61
C VAL A 186 -5.34 -4.06 5.27
N TYR A 187 -4.93 -4.04 4.01
CA TYR A 187 -3.75 -4.74 3.54
C TYR A 187 -2.84 -3.81 2.76
N TYR A 188 -1.58 -4.20 2.70
CA TYR A 188 -0.51 -3.45 2.06
C TYR A 188 0.11 -4.27 0.93
N PHE A 189 0.63 -3.58 -0.08
CA PHE A 189 1.36 -4.17 -1.19
C PHE A 189 2.43 -3.20 -1.70
N HIS A 190 3.27 -3.66 -2.65
CA HIS A 190 4.23 -2.82 -3.34
C HIS A 190 3.99 -2.83 -4.85
N ASN A 191 3.72 -1.66 -5.45
CA ASN A 191 3.45 -1.45 -6.88
C ASN A 191 2.24 -2.20 -7.46
N CYS A 192 2.31 -3.53 -7.49
CA CYS A 192 1.23 -4.43 -7.87
C CYS A 192 1.41 -5.75 -7.08
N PRO A 193 0.40 -6.19 -6.31
CA PRO A 193 0.46 -7.48 -5.65
C PRO A 193 0.32 -8.60 -6.68
N MET A 194 1.18 -9.61 -6.57
CA MET A 194 1.17 -10.81 -7.42
C MET A 194 0.53 -11.98 -6.70
N ASP A 195 1.18 -12.41 -5.61
CA ASP A 195 0.75 -13.61 -4.88
C ASP A 195 0.26 -13.28 -3.47
N TYR A 196 0.80 -12.20 -2.87
CA TYR A 196 0.61 -11.87 -1.47
C TYR A 196 0.11 -10.45 -1.25
N LEU A 197 -0.68 -10.30 -0.20
CA LEU A 197 -1.04 -9.07 0.46
C LEU A 197 -0.54 -9.12 1.89
N TYR A 198 -0.23 -7.97 2.47
CA TYR A 198 0.39 -7.92 3.80
C TYR A 198 -0.51 -7.23 4.82
N GLY A 199 -0.71 -7.84 5.99
CA GLY A 199 -1.50 -7.27 7.09
C GLY A 199 -0.85 -6.04 7.74
N ASP A 200 0.47 -5.88 7.56
CA ASP A 200 1.25 -4.78 8.12
C ASP A 200 2.08 -4.06 7.05
N ARG A 201 2.42 -2.80 7.34
CA ARG A 201 3.16 -1.93 6.42
C ARG A 201 4.64 -2.32 6.24
N TYR A 202 5.18 -3.21 7.08
CA TYR A 202 6.56 -3.68 7.01
C TYR A 202 6.68 -5.02 6.27
N PHE A 203 5.57 -5.49 5.67
CA PHE A 203 5.50 -6.73 4.89
C PHE A 203 5.90 -7.99 5.67
N GLN A 204 5.58 -8.05 6.97
CA GLN A 204 5.89 -9.18 7.84
C GLN A 204 4.77 -10.22 7.90
N GLN A 205 3.51 -9.81 7.67
CA GLN A 205 2.31 -10.63 7.77
C GLN A 205 1.76 -10.91 6.37
N ALA A 206 2.41 -11.82 5.63
CA ALA A 206 1.98 -12.19 4.30
C ALA A 206 0.76 -13.14 4.35
N GLU A 207 -0.27 -12.81 3.57
CA GLU A 207 -1.42 -13.66 3.27
C GLU A 207 -1.54 -13.78 1.75
N THR A 208 -1.85 -14.97 1.25
CA THR A 208 -2.07 -15.15 -0.18
C THR A 208 -3.33 -14.39 -0.63
N ILE A 209 -3.35 -13.94 -1.88
CA ILE A 209 -4.54 -13.27 -2.44
C ILE A 209 -5.78 -14.15 -2.30
N ASP A 210 -5.66 -15.47 -2.50
CA ASP A 210 -6.77 -16.41 -2.38
C ASP A 210 -7.29 -16.52 -0.94
N GLU A 211 -6.40 -16.54 0.07
CA GLU A 211 -6.80 -16.49 1.48
C GLU A 211 -7.59 -15.22 1.79
N VAL A 212 -7.07 -14.06 1.36
CA VAL A 212 -7.76 -12.78 1.56
C VAL A 212 -9.14 -12.80 0.87
N LEU A 213 -9.22 -13.26 -0.39
CA LEU A 213 -10.47 -13.33 -1.15
C LEU A 213 -11.49 -14.32 -0.57
N ASN A 214 -11.04 -15.36 0.13
CA ASN A 214 -11.91 -16.31 0.82
C ASN A 214 -12.60 -15.69 2.06
N THR A 215 -11.95 -14.72 2.72
CA THR A 215 -12.58 -13.97 3.83
C THR A 215 -13.63 -12.96 3.35
N VAL A 216 -13.59 -12.58 2.07
CA VAL A 216 -14.43 -11.52 1.51
C VAL A 216 -15.84 -11.99 1.19
N GLN A 217 -16.83 -11.29 1.74
CA GLN A 217 -18.24 -11.46 1.36
C GLN A 217 -18.58 -10.60 0.14
N SER A 218 -18.67 -11.25 -1.02
CA SER A 218 -18.80 -10.63 -2.35
C SER A 218 -19.90 -9.57 -2.50
N SER A 219 -21.05 -9.77 -1.84
CA SER A 219 -22.24 -8.91 -1.99
C SER A 219 -22.19 -7.62 -1.17
N TYR A 220 -21.31 -7.57 -0.18
CA TYR A 220 -21.29 -6.52 0.83
C TYR A 220 -19.93 -5.81 0.97
N THR A 221 -18.88 -6.40 0.39
CA THR A 221 -17.52 -5.87 0.46
C THR A 221 -17.25 -4.98 -0.74
N GLY A 222 -16.84 -3.74 -0.49
CA GLY A 222 -16.21 -2.87 -1.49
C GLY A 222 -14.69 -2.93 -1.35
N VAL A 223 -13.96 -2.95 -2.47
CA VAL A 223 -12.49 -2.88 -2.48
C VAL A 223 -12.06 -1.48 -2.87
N LEU A 224 -11.33 -0.80 -1.99
CA LEU A 224 -10.69 0.48 -2.30
C LEU A 224 -9.19 0.27 -2.39
N ILE A 225 -8.59 0.67 -3.51
CA ILE A 225 -7.14 0.63 -3.73
C ILE A 225 -6.60 2.05 -3.61
N PHE A 226 -5.55 2.25 -2.81
CA PHE A 226 -4.84 3.54 -2.67
C PHE A 226 -3.40 3.39 -3.16
N SER A 227 -3.10 3.92 -4.34
CA SER A 227 -1.78 3.84 -4.99
C SER A 227 -1.68 4.88 -6.10
N ASP A 228 -0.46 5.30 -6.43
CA ASP A 228 -0.18 6.20 -7.55
C ASP A 228 -0.38 5.55 -8.92
N ALA A 229 -0.54 4.22 -8.97
CA ALA A 229 -0.68 3.42 -10.20
C ALA A 229 0.46 3.66 -11.22
N GLY A 230 1.63 4.09 -10.76
CA GLY A 230 2.77 4.45 -11.60
C GLY A 230 2.74 5.87 -12.18
N ALA A 231 1.74 6.71 -11.85
CA ALA A 231 1.69 8.10 -12.31
C ALA A 231 2.89 8.93 -11.82
N ALA A 232 3.49 8.61 -10.67
CA ALA A 232 4.65 9.36 -10.19
C ALA A 232 5.90 9.13 -11.05
N ARG A 233 5.99 7.98 -11.74
CA ARG A 233 7.11 7.64 -12.63
C ARG A 233 7.02 8.36 -13.98
N GLY A 234 5.83 8.84 -14.36
CA GLY A 234 5.62 9.61 -15.58
C GLY A 234 5.73 8.80 -16.89
N THR A 235 5.90 7.47 -16.81
CA THR A 235 6.08 6.60 -17.98
C THR A 235 5.09 5.44 -17.98
N LEU A 236 4.88 4.87 -19.16
CA LEU A 236 4.16 3.62 -19.34
C LEU A 236 5.11 2.45 -19.03
N ASN A 237 4.72 1.59 -18.10
CA ASN A 237 5.37 0.33 -17.83
C ASN A 237 4.38 -0.79 -18.17
N ALA A 238 4.66 -1.51 -19.26
CA ALA A 238 3.78 -2.55 -19.78
C ALA A 238 3.63 -3.74 -18.82
N GLU A 239 4.72 -4.16 -18.18
CA GLU A 239 4.72 -5.23 -17.18
C GLU A 239 3.80 -4.86 -15.99
N ARG A 240 3.96 -3.67 -15.39
CA ARG A 240 3.09 -3.21 -14.30
C ARG A 240 1.63 -3.17 -14.73
N LEU A 241 1.34 -2.71 -15.95
CA LEU A 241 -0.01 -2.65 -16.48
C LEU A 241 -0.61 -4.07 -16.60
N GLU A 242 0.14 -5.00 -17.16
CA GLU A 242 -0.27 -6.40 -17.31
C GLU A 242 -0.57 -7.04 -15.95
N LEU A 243 0.38 -6.93 -15.01
CA LEU A 243 0.24 -7.49 -13.66
C LEU A 243 -0.96 -6.87 -12.93
N THR A 244 -1.13 -5.55 -13.00
CA THR A 244 -2.25 -4.85 -12.35
C THR A 244 -3.59 -5.27 -12.98
N THR A 245 -3.62 -5.47 -14.29
CA THR A 245 -4.82 -5.90 -15.00
C THR A 245 -5.19 -7.33 -14.63
N ALA A 246 -4.20 -8.23 -14.55
CA ALA A 246 -4.39 -9.60 -14.08
C ALA A 246 -4.93 -9.62 -12.63
N PHE A 247 -4.30 -8.86 -11.74
CA PHE A 247 -4.74 -8.70 -10.35
C PHE A 247 -6.20 -8.23 -10.24
N LEU A 248 -6.55 -7.15 -10.96
CA LEU A 248 -7.92 -6.62 -10.98
C LEU A 248 -8.91 -7.63 -11.54
N THR A 249 -8.51 -8.41 -12.55
CA THR A 249 -9.35 -9.46 -13.14
C THR A 249 -9.66 -10.56 -12.12
N THR A 250 -8.66 -11.01 -11.36
CA THR A 250 -8.84 -11.96 -10.27
C THR A 250 -9.80 -11.43 -9.22
N PHE A 251 -9.63 -10.17 -8.78
CA PHE A 251 -10.52 -9.56 -7.79
C PHE A 251 -11.95 -9.38 -8.29
N LYS A 252 -12.15 -8.97 -9.55
CA LYS A 252 -13.48 -8.79 -10.15
C LYS A 252 -14.31 -10.07 -10.22
N ARG A 253 -13.66 -11.25 -10.22
CA ARG A 253 -14.38 -12.55 -10.16
C ARG A 253 -15.04 -12.79 -8.80
N ARG A 254 -14.50 -12.20 -7.73
CA ARG A 254 -14.99 -12.42 -6.35
C ARG A 254 -15.73 -11.22 -5.79
N VAL A 255 -15.33 -10.00 -6.14
CA VAL A 255 -15.89 -8.77 -5.60
C VAL A 255 -16.53 -7.93 -6.70
N ARG A 256 -17.73 -7.43 -6.43
CA ARG A 256 -18.53 -6.70 -7.42
C ARG A 256 -18.08 -5.26 -7.64
N TYR A 257 -17.57 -4.61 -6.60
CA TYR A 257 -17.26 -3.18 -6.63
C TYR A 257 -15.82 -2.91 -6.19
N ILE A 258 -15.06 -2.34 -7.11
CA ILE A 258 -13.67 -1.94 -6.91
C ILE A 258 -13.54 -0.49 -7.35
N ALA A 259 -12.88 0.33 -6.53
CA ALA A 259 -12.53 1.70 -6.86
C ALA A 259 -11.05 1.94 -6.54
N TRP A 260 -10.44 2.86 -7.28
CA TRP A 260 -9.06 3.25 -7.09
C TRP A 260 -8.99 4.73 -6.71
N LEU A 261 -8.20 5.06 -5.69
CA LEU A 261 -7.94 6.42 -5.25
C LEU A 261 -6.47 6.73 -5.45
N ASN A 262 -6.18 7.66 -6.36
CA ASN A 262 -4.83 8.03 -6.73
C ASN A 262 -4.43 9.34 -6.04
N PRO A 263 -3.32 9.38 -5.28
CA PRO A 263 -2.84 10.59 -4.62
C PRO A 263 -2.43 11.72 -5.57
N LEU A 264 -2.20 11.40 -6.85
CA LEU A 264 -1.77 12.36 -7.86
C LEU A 264 -2.95 12.88 -8.68
N PRO A 265 -2.89 14.15 -9.13
CA PRO A 265 -3.98 14.73 -9.89
C PRO A 265 -4.13 14.05 -11.24
N SER A 266 -5.38 13.98 -11.72
CA SER A 266 -5.76 13.25 -12.95
C SER A 266 -4.98 13.67 -14.19
N ALA A 267 -4.57 14.94 -14.26
CA ALA A 267 -3.70 15.46 -15.32
C ALA A 267 -2.35 14.72 -15.43
N ARG A 268 -1.81 14.17 -14.33
CA ARG A 268 -0.55 13.41 -14.34
C ARG A 268 -0.71 11.96 -14.80
N TRP A 269 -1.94 11.47 -14.96
CA TRP A 269 -2.15 10.08 -15.38
C TRP A 269 -1.99 9.92 -16.89
N VAL A 270 -2.18 11.01 -17.65
CA VAL A 270 -2.10 11.03 -19.11
C VAL A 270 -0.76 10.46 -19.59
N SER A 271 -0.81 9.53 -20.55
CA SER A 271 0.36 8.85 -21.12
C SER A 271 1.21 8.04 -20.13
N THR A 272 0.70 7.75 -18.94
CA THR A 272 1.36 6.90 -17.93
C THR A 272 0.63 5.56 -17.75
N THR A 273 1.23 4.65 -16.99
CA THR A 273 0.59 3.40 -16.55
C THR A 273 -0.74 3.65 -15.84
N ALA A 274 -0.83 4.70 -15.02
CA ALA A 274 -2.05 5.06 -14.31
C ALA A 274 -3.19 5.44 -15.28
N GLY A 275 -2.88 6.12 -16.39
CA GLY A 275 -3.86 6.45 -17.41
C GLY A 275 -4.51 5.21 -18.01
N GLN A 276 -3.71 4.17 -18.28
CA GLN A 276 -4.22 2.89 -18.79
C GLN A 276 -5.04 2.14 -17.71
N ILE A 277 -4.55 2.10 -16.46
CA ILE A 277 -5.28 1.49 -15.33
C ILE A 277 -6.64 2.18 -15.11
N SER A 278 -6.72 3.50 -15.27
CA SER A 278 -7.96 4.27 -15.12
C SER A 278 -9.09 3.84 -16.06
N GLN A 279 -8.75 3.21 -17.18
CA GLN A 279 -9.72 2.70 -18.15
C GLN A 279 -10.27 1.31 -17.73
N VAL A 280 -9.50 0.58 -16.91
CA VAL A 280 -9.85 -0.78 -16.46
C VAL A 280 -10.68 -0.75 -15.17
N VAL A 281 -10.42 0.21 -14.29
CA VAL A 281 -11.10 0.36 -12.99
C VAL A 281 -11.41 1.83 -12.73
N PRO A 282 -12.60 2.16 -12.16
CA PRO A 282 -12.92 3.54 -11.79
C PRO A 282 -11.87 4.12 -10.85
N MET A 283 -11.08 5.06 -11.36
CA MET A 283 -9.99 5.70 -10.63
C MET A 283 -10.28 7.18 -10.43
N PHE A 284 -10.10 7.65 -9.20
CA PHE A 284 -10.41 9.00 -8.76
C PHE A 284 -9.20 9.67 -8.14
N GLU A 285 -9.11 10.97 -8.32
CA GLU A 285 -8.08 11.80 -7.70
C GLU A 285 -8.31 11.94 -6.19
N LEU A 286 -7.21 12.06 -5.43
CA LEU A 286 -7.25 12.28 -3.99
C LEU A 286 -7.71 13.68 -3.62
N ASN A 287 -9.03 13.86 -3.60
CA ASN A 287 -9.70 15.01 -3.04
C ASN A 287 -11.06 14.58 -2.48
N ARG A 288 -11.81 15.53 -1.89
CA ARG A 288 -13.12 15.23 -1.31
C ARG A 288 -14.09 14.60 -2.30
N ARG A 289 -14.15 15.16 -3.50
CA ARG A 289 -15.06 14.68 -4.55
C ARG A 289 -14.67 13.27 -4.99
N GLY A 290 -13.39 13.03 -5.24
CA GLY A 290 -12.91 11.72 -5.68
C GLY A 290 -13.13 10.61 -4.65
N LEU A 291 -12.98 10.91 -3.35
CA LEU A 291 -13.33 9.93 -2.31
C LEU A 291 -14.84 9.65 -2.26
N ASP A 292 -15.68 10.67 -2.38
CA ASP A 292 -17.14 10.50 -2.38
C ASP A 292 -17.62 9.72 -3.63
N GLU A 293 -17.01 9.97 -4.80
CA GLU A 293 -17.26 9.23 -6.05
C GLU A 293 -16.79 7.77 -5.94
N ALA A 294 -15.59 7.52 -5.40
CA ALA A 294 -15.11 6.18 -5.11
C ALA A 294 -16.10 5.41 -4.22
N ILE A 295 -16.61 6.04 -3.15
CA ILE A 295 -17.61 5.41 -2.27
C ILE A 295 -18.93 5.16 -3.00
N SER A 296 -19.33 6.03 -3.93
CA SER A 296 -20.50 5.78 -4.78
C SER A 296 -20.35 4.52 -5.62
N VAL A 297 -19.16 4.30 -6.20
CA VAL A 297 -18.80 3.05 -6.91
C VAL A 297 -18.93 1.85 -5.98
N LEU A 298 -18.34 1.91 -4.79
CA LEU A 298 -18.37 0.81 -3.81
C LEU A 298 -19.78 0.45 -3.34
N ARG A 299 -20.74 1.38 -3.46
CA ARG A 299 -22.15 1.14 -3.16
C ARG A 299 -22.97 0.63 -4.34
N GLY A 300 -22.39 0.57 -5.54
CA GLY A 300 -23.08 0.27 -6.79
C GLY A 300 -24.03 1.38 -7.25
N ARG A 301 -23.71 2.64 -6.93
CA ARG A 301 -24.52 3.82 -7.32
C ARG A 301 -23.87 4.67 -8.42
N PHE A 302 -22.71 4.26 -8.90
CA PHE A 302 -22.02 4.91 -10.00
C PHE A 302 -22.66 4.46 -11.32
N ARG A 303 -23.22 5.42 -12.07
CA ARG A 303 -23.82 5.24 -13.39
C ARG A 303 -22.93 5.88 -14.43
#